data_AF-A0A8B6BZ94-F1
#
_entry.id   AF-A0A8B6BZ94-F1
#
_cell.length_a   1.000
_cell.length_b   1.000
_cell.length_c   1.000
_cell.angle_alpha   90.00
_cell.angle_beta   90.00
_cell.angle_gamma   90.00
#
_symmetry.space_group_name_H-M   'P 1'
#
loop_
_entity.id
_entity.type
_entity.pdbx_description
1 polymer ?
#
loop_
_entity_poly.entity_id
_entity_poly.type
_entity_poly.pdbx_seq_one_letter_code
_entity_poly.pdbx_strand_id
1 'polypeptide(L)'
;YELSKCEGKTGSPEKPLSDLGLLSYRSYWSQTILEILIGLKPTEGNETPIITINEISELTSIKKEDVISTLQHLNLINYYKGQYIVTLAKEHMDTHNKALQKRKIRIDSKCLHWQPKDWSKRGKW
;
A
#
# COMPACT_ATOMS: atom_id res chain seq x y z
N TYR A 1 -3.52 -8.16 -3.88
CA TYR A 1 -2.18 -7.56 -3.71
C TYR A 1 -1.09 -8.59 -3.48
N GLU A 2 -1.22 -9.56 -2.56
CA GLU A 2 -0.17 -10.59 -2.36
C GLU A 2 0.20 -11.38 -3.64
N LEU A 3 -0.80 -11.72 -4.47
CA LEU A 3 -0.55 -12.32 -5.80
C LEU A 3 0.23 -11.37 -6.71
N SER A 4 -0.17 -10.10 -6.77
CA SER A 4 0.50 -9.07 -7.56
C SER A 4 1.95 -8.83 -7.08
N LYS A 5 2.21 -8.89 -5.77
CA LYS A 5 3.55 -8.88 -5.18
C LYS A 5 4.36 -10.10 -5.63
N CYS A 6 3.76 -11.29 -5.62
CA CYS A 6 4.40 -12.51 -6.12
C CYS A 6 4.73 -12.42 -7.62
N GLU A 7 3.92 -11.72 -8.40
CA GLU A 7 4.18 -11.45 -9.82
C GLU A 7 5.14 -10.28 -10.10
N GLY A 8 5.49 -9.48 -9.08
CA GLY A 8 6.23 -8.22 -9.26
C GLY A 8 5.45 -7.17 -10.07
N LYS A 9 4.11 -7.26 -10.11
CA LYS A 9 3.25 -6.36 -10.88
C LYS A 9 2.46 -5.46 -9.94
N THR A 10 2.29 -4.19 -10.33
CA THR A 10 1.38 -3.28 -9.62
C THR A 10 -0.05 -3.49 -10.11
N GLY A 11 -0.97 -3.65 -9.16
CA GLY A 11 -2.39 -3.86 -9.42
C GLY A 11 -3.23 -2.67 -8.96
N SER A 12 -4.37 -2.47 -9.62
CA SER A 12 -5.43 -1.56 -9.18
C SER A 12 -6.76 -2.29 -9.39
N PRO A 13 -7.76 -2.11 -8.51
CA PRO A 13 -9.06 -2.72 -8.69
C PRO A 13 -9.71 -2.28 -9.99
N GLU A 14 -10.49 -3.17 -10.60
CA GLU A 14 -11.30 -2.83 -11.78
C GLU A 14 -12.36 -1.77 -11.41
N LYS A 15 -12.50 -0.75 -12.26
CA LYS A 15 -13.41 0.39 -12.08
C LYS A 15 -14.64 0.20 -12.99
N PRO A 16 -15.86 0.59 -12.58
CA PRO A 16 -16.20 1.29 -11.34
C PRO A 16 -16.29 0.34 -10.13
N LEU A 17 -15.84 0.83 -8.98
CA LEU A 17 -16.01 0.17 -7.70
C LEU A 17 -17.37 0.53 -7.09
N SER A 18 -18.03 -0.42 -6.43
CA SER A 18 -19.16 -0.11 -5.53
C SER A 18 -18.71 0.74 -4.34
N ASP A 19 -19.60 1.56 -3.77
CA ASP A 19 -19.29 2.43 -2.61
C ASP A 19 -18.67 1.67 -1.43
N LEU A 20 -19.23 0.50 -1.09
CA LEU A 20 -18.69 -0.36 -0.05
C LEU A 20 -17.33 -0.96 -0.41
N GLY A 21 -17.14 -1.28 -1.69
CA GLY A 21 -15.86 -1.76 -2.22
C GLY A 21 -14.80 -0.69 -2.09
N LEU A 22 -15.10 0.55 -2.50
CA LEU A 22 -14.19 1.69 -2.40
C LEU A 22 -13.79 1.96 -0.95
N LEU A 23 -14.74 1.94 -0.01
CA LEU A 23 -14.45 2.11 1.42
C LEU A 23 -13.51 1.01 1.94
N SER A 24 -13.77 -0.25 1.54
CA SER A 24 -12.98 -1.40 1.94
C SER A 24 -11.55 -1.34 1.37
N TYR A 25 -11.40 -0.99 0.09
CA TYR A 25 -10.10 -0.81 -0.56
C TYR A 25 -9.32 0.35 0.06
N ARG A 26 -9.96 1.50 0.29
CA ARG A 26 -9.32 2.63 0.98
C ARG A 26 -8.84 2.25 2.37
N SER A 27 -9.66 1.56 3.14
CA SER A 27 -9.26 1.08 4.48
C SER A 27 -8.05 0.15 4.39
N TYR A 28 -8.04 -0.79 3.43
CA TYR A 28 -6.91 -1.69 3.20
C TYR A 28 -5.64 -0.92 2.81
N TRP A 29 -5.72 -0.04 1.80
CA TRP A 29 -4.58 0.75 1.31
C TRP A 29 -4.00 1.63 2.41
N SER A 30 -4.85 2.36 3.14
CA SER A 30 -4.41 3.20 4.25
C SER A 30 -3.64 2.39 5.29
N GLN A 31 -4.16 1.23 5.69
CA GLN A 31 -3.49 0.39 6.67
C GLN A 31 -2.16 -0.18 6.16
N THR A 32 -2.12 -0.65 4.91
CA THR A 32 -0.89 -1.19 4.31
C THR A 32 0.17 -0.12 4.12
N ILE A 33 -0.19 1.07 3.65
CA ILE A 33 0.74 2.20 3.49
C ILE A 33 1.28 2.64 4.85
N LEU A 34 0.41 2.77 5.87
CA LEU A 34 0.83 3.10 7.24
C LEU A 34 1.75 2.04 7.84
N GLU A 35 1.48 0.76 7.60
CA GLU A 35 2.33 -0.33 8.08
C GLU A 35 3.75 -0.23 7.51
N ILE A 36 3.88 0.04 6.21
CA ILE A 36 5.17 0.27 5.57
C ILE A 36 5.85 1.50 6.16
N LEU A 37 5.12 2.62 6.26
CA LEU A 37 5.66 3.87 6.81
C LEU A 37 6.16 3.73 8.26
N ILE A 38 5.48 2.95 9.09
CA ILE A 38 5.85 2.71 10.50
C ILE A 38 6.96 1.67 10.61
N GLY A 39 6.96 0.65 9.74
CA GLY A 39 8.00 -0.37 9.66
C GLY A 39 9.35 0.17 9.18
N LEU A 40 9.32 1.25 8.37
CA LEU A 40 10.48 2.06 8.05
C LEU A 40 10.89 2.85 9.29
N LYS A 41 11.65 2.19 10.18
CA LYS A 41 12.19 2.83 11.39
C LYS A 41 12.91 4.13 11.00
N PRO A 42 12.69 5.23 11.73
CA PRO A 42 13.51 6.42 11.56
C PRO A 42 14.94 6.04 11.91
N THR A 43 15.83 6.09 10.91
CA THR A 43 17.27 6.03 11.12
C THR A 43 17.64 7.24 11.98
N GLU A 44 17.99 6.99 13.24
CA GLU A 44 18.78 7.89 14.09
C GLU A 44 18.22 9.32 14.23
N GLY A 45 17.21 9.48 15.10
CA GLY A 45 16.92 10.78 15.73
C GLY A 45 15.70 11.52 15.17
N ASN A 46 14.50 11.17 15.61
CA ASN A 46 13.28 12.00 15.57
C ASN A 46 12.84 12.59 14.20
N GLU A 47 13.54 12.28 13.10
CA GLU A 47 13.20 12.73 11.76
C GLU A 47 12.13 11.81 11.14
N THR A 48 11.13 12.43 10.53
CA THR A 48 10.05 11.70 9.84
C THR A 48 10.65 10.91 8.68
N PRO A 49 10.36 9.60 8.54
CA PRO A 49 10.87 8.81 7.44
C PRO A 49 10.39 9.40 6.11
N ILE A 50 11.33 9.82 5.27
CA ILE A 50 11.05 10.37 3.95
C ILE A 50 11.01 9.21 2.97
N ILE A 51 9.82 8.86 2.48
CA ILE A 51 9.63 7.84 1.45
C ILE A 51 8.92 8.45 0.24
N THR A 52 9.28 8.00 -0.96
CA THR A 52 8.65 8.46 -2.21
C THR A 52 7.45 7.57 -2.59
N ILE A 53 6.53 8.08 -3.41
CA ILE A 53 5.39 7.29 -3.92
C ILE A 53 5.86 6.05 -4.69
N ASN A 54 6.98 6.16 -5.42
CA ASN A 54 7.52 5.04 -6.19
C ASN A 54 7.87 3.87 -5.27
N GLU A 55 8.60 4.15 -4.19
CA GLU A 55 8.97 3.16 -3.17
C GLU A 55 7.72 2.51 -2.54
N ILE A 56 6.71 3.32 -2.17
CA ILE A 56 5.45 2.79 -1.63
C ILE A 56 4.76 1.90 -2.65
N SER A 57 4.70 2.31 -3.92
CA SER A 57 4.07 1.56 -5.00
C SER A 57 4.75 0.21 -5.22
N GLU A 58 6.08 0.16 -5.15
CA GLU A 58 6.86 -1.08 -5.26
C GLU A 58 6.63 -2.01 -4.06
N LEU A 59 6.74 -1.49 -2.84
CA LEU A 59 6.58 -2.27 -1.61
C LEU A 59 5.17 -2.83 -1.43
N THR A 60 4.16 -2.05 -1.83
CA THR A 60 2.74 -2.43 -1.65
C THR A 60 2.15 -3.13 -2.88
N SER A 61 2.81 -3.03 -4.04
CA SER A 61 2.27 -3.42 -5.35
C SER A 61 0.94 -2.74 -5.70
N ILE A 62 0.68 -1.58 -5.11
CA ILE A 62 -0.48 -0.72 -5.42
C ILE A 62 -0.05 0.27 -6.51
N LYS A 63 -0.92 0.58 -7.47
CA LYS A 63 -0.64 1.63 -8.46
C LYS A 63 -0.39 2.98 -7.79
N LYS A 64 0.53 3.77 -8.37
CA LYS A 64 0.89 5.12 -7.91
C LYS A 64 -0.32 6.03 -7.73
N GLU A 65 -1.29 5.97 -8.63
CA GLU A 65 -2.53 6.75 -8.58
C GLU A 65 -3.34 6.47 -7.30
N ASP A 66 -3.51 5.20 -6.96
CA ASP A 66 -4.26 4.77 -5.77
C ASP A 66 -3.48 5.10 -4.49
N VAL A 67 -2.15 4.99 -4.52
CA VAL A 67 -1.27 5.44 -3.43
C VAL A 67 -1.43 6.94 -3.20
N ILE A 68 -1.38 7.76 -4.26
CA ILE A 68 -1.58 9.22 -4.17
C ILE A 68 -2.95 9.54 -3.59
N SER A 69 -4.01 8.94 -4.14
CA SER A 69 -5.38 9.18 -3.68
C SER A 69 -5.55 8.81 -2.20
N THR A 70 -4.96 7.70 -1.77
CA THR A 70 -5.01 7.25 -0.38
C THR A 70 -4.23 8.18 0.54
N LEU A 71 -3.01 8.56 0.16
CA LEU A 71 -2.18 9.48 0.94
C LEU A 71 -2.82 10.88 1.04
N GLN A 72 -3.46 11.35 -0.03
CA GLN A 72 -4.21 12.61 -0.04
C GLN A 72 -5.39 12.54 0.92
N HIS A 73 -6.13 11.43 0.91
CA HIS A 73 -7.24 11.21 1.84
C HIS A 73 -6.77 11.19 3.31
N LEU A 74 -5.56 10.70 3.56
CA LEU A 74 -4.93 10.69 4.88
C LEU A 74 -4.22 12.01 5.23
N ASN A 75 -4.17 13.01 4.33
CA ASN A 75 -3.36 14.24 4.50
C ASN A 75 -1.87 13.96 4.80
N LEU A 76 -1.33 12.86 4.27
CA LEU A 76 0.06 12.42 4.48
C LEU A 76 1.03 12.87 3.40
N ILE A 77 0.54 13.54 2.36
CA ILE A 77 1.28 13.87 1.15
C ILE A 77 1.25 15.37 0.88
N ASN A 78 2.42 15.93 0.67
CA ASN A 78 2.63 17.32 0.28
C ASN A 78 3.23 17.36 -1.13
N TYR A 79 2.70 18.22 -1.99
CA TYR A 79 3.29 18.46 -3.30
C TYR A 79 4.26 19.64 -3.22
N TYR A 80 5.54 19.38 -3.43
CA TYR A 80 6.61 20.37 -3.33
C TYR A 80 7.55 20.28 -4.53
N LYS A 81 7.73 21.38 -5.25
CA LYS A 81 8.63 21.50 -6.42
C LYS A 81 8.48 20.39 -7.48
N GLY A 82 7.26 19.97 -7.78
CA GLY A 82 7.03 18.91 -8.78
C GLY A 82 7.09 17.49 -8.22
N GLN A 83 7.43 17.33 -6.94
CA GLN A 83 7.57 16.04 -6.28
C GLN A 83 6.55 15.90 -5.15
N TYR A 84 6.15 14.66 -4.91
CA TYR A 84 5.31 14.31 -3.78
C TYR A 84 6.18 13.87 -2.61
N ILE A 85 6.06 14.57 -1.50
CA ILE A 85 6.75 14.29 -0.24
C ILE A 85 5.74 13.69 0.72
N VAL A 86 6.07 12.53 1.30
CA VAL A 86 5.25 11.90 2.33
C VAL A 86 5.79 12.30 3.70
N THR A 87 4.93 12.75 4.59
CA THR A 87 5.29 13.15 5.95
C THR A 87 4.45 12.36 6.94
N LEU A 88 5.10 11.59 7.82
CA LEU A 88 4.42 10.80 8.83
C LEU A 88 4.25 11.62 10.12
N ALA A 89 3.02 12.07 10.41
CA ALA A 89 2.68 12.63 11.73
C ALA A 89 2.34 11.53 12.75
N LYS A 90 2.56 11.81 14.05
CA LYS A 90 2.26 10.89 15.16
C LYS A 90 0.80 10.44 15.21
N GLU A 91 -0.13 11.29 14.77
CA GLU A 91 -1.57 10.95 14.73
C GLU A 91 -1.88 9.73 13.85
N HIS A 92 -1.09 9.51 12.81
CA HIS A 92 -1.24 8.36 11.93
C HIS A 92 -0.75 7.06 12.58
N MET A 93 0.21 7.14 13.51
CA MET A 93 0.65 6.01 14.31
C MET A 93 -0.48 5.54 15.24
N ASP A 94 -1.18 6.47 15.88
CA ASP A 94 -2.35 6.18 16.72
C ASP A 94 -3.49 5.53 15.92
N THR A 95 -3.76 6.08 14.73
CA THR A 95 -4.76 5.53 13.81
C THR A 95 -4.40 4.11 13.38
N HIS A 96 -3.13 3.86 13.04
CA HIS A 96 -2.62 2.55 12.69
C HIS A 96 -2.74 1.56 13.84
N ASN A 97 -2.41 1.98 15.07
CA ASN A 97 -2.50 1.13 16.27
C ASN A 97 -3.96 0.73 16.56
N LYS A 98 -4.90 1.69 16.52
CA LYS A 98 -6.35 1.42 16.66
C LYS A 98 -6.85 0.48 15.56
N ALA A 99 -6.37 0.64 14.33
CA ALA A 99 -6.69 -0.24 13.23
C ALA A 99 -6.15 -1.66 13.43
N LEU A 100 -4.93 -1.81 13.95
CA LEU A 100 -4.34 -3.10 14.30
C LEU A 100 -5.18 -3.84 15.34
N GLN A 101 -5.61 -3.14 16.40
CA GLN A 101 -6.44 -3.74 17.45
C GLN A 101 -7.78 -4.28 16.92
N LYS A 102 -8.33 -3.64 15.88
CA LYS A 102 -9.59 -4.08 15.25
C LYS A 102 -9.40 -5.21 14.25
N ARG A 103 -8.17 -5.42 13.74
CA ARG A 103 -7.93 -6.34 12.62
C ARG A 103 -7.49 -7.72 13.13
N LYS A 104 -8.45 -8.63 13.25
CA LYS A 104 -8.23 -10.00 13.76
C LYS A 104 -7.63 -10.98 12.74
N ILE A 105 -7.69 -10.68 11.43
CA ILE A 105 -7.26 -11.60 10.38
C ILE A 105 -6.26 -10.88 9.46
N ARG A 106 -5.08 -11.48 9.28
CA ARG A 106 -4.05 -11.08 8.31
C ARG A 106 -3.77 -12.24 7.37
N ILE A 107 -3.44 -11.93 6.12
CA ILE A 107 -3.00 -12.94 5.16
C ILE A 107 -1.49 -13.08 5.30
N ASP A 108 -1.03 -14.28 5.68
CA ASP A 108 0.39 -14.61 5.71
C ASP A 108 0.88 -14.97 4.31
N SER A 109 1.77 -14.14 3.77
CA SER A 109 2.41 -14.34 2.46
C SER A 109 3.16 -15.68 2.38
N LYS A 110 3.74 -16.15 3.49
CA LYS A 110 4.47 -17.43 3.58
C LYS A 110 3.57 -18.67 3.40
N CYS A 111 2.28 -18.55 3.70
CA CYS A 111 1.32 -19.62 3.54
C CYS A 111 0.70 -19.63 2.13
N LEU A 112 1.00 -18.61 1.31
CA LEU A 112 0.49 -18.50 -0.05
C LEU A 112 1.30 -19.39 -1.00
N HIS A 113 0.81 -20.61 -1.23
CA HIS A 113 1.28 -21.45 -2.32
C HIS A 113 0.64 -20.99 -3.63
N TRP A 114 1.26 -20.04 -4.30
CA TRP A 114 0.83 -19.59 -5.61
C TRP A 114 2.01 -19.37 -6.54
N GLN A 115 1.90 -19.87 -7.76
CA GLN A 115 2.86 -19.65 -8.82
C GLN A 115 2.12 -19.00 -9.99
N PRO A 116 2.64 -17.88 -10.55
CA PRO A 116 2.01 -17.26 -11.69
C PRO A 116 1.94 -18.23 -12.87
N LYS A 117 0.74 -18.39 -13.42
CA LYS A 117 0.56 -19.15 -14.66
C LYS A 117 1.15 -18.33 -15.80
N ASP A 118 2.22 -18.87 -16.38
CA ASP A 118 2.77 -18.36 -17.63
C ASP A 118 1.75 -18.60 -18.76
N TRP A 119 1.03 -17.55 -19.16
CA TRP A 119 0.06 -17.64 -20.26
C TRP A 119 0.72 -17.69 -21.63
N SER A 120 2.01 -17.35 -21.73
CA SER A 120 2.80 -17.47 -22.98
C SER A 120 2.91 -18.92 -23.45
N LYS A 121 2.75 -19.90 -22.56
CA LYS A 121 2.74 -21.34 -22.88
C LYS A 121 1.39 -21.89 -23.37
N ARG A 122 0.30 -21.10 -23.39
CA ARG A 122 -1.02 -21.55 -23.87
C ARG A 122 -1.22 -21.46 -25.39
N GLY A 123 -0.20 -21.08 -26.15
CA GLY A 123 -0.27 -20.88 -27.60
C GLY A 123 0.46 -21.92 -28.46
N LYS A 124 0.77 -23.11 -27.95
CA LYS A 124 1.20 -24.22 -28.80
C LYS A 124 0.33 -25.45 -28.51
N TRP A 125 -0.18 -26.01 -29.61
CA TRP A 125 -0.97 -27.24 -29.78
C TRP A 125 -2.47 -27.07 -29.58
#